data_AF-A0A1V4X6N1-F1
#
_entry.id   AF-A0A1V4X6N1-F1
#
_cell.length_a   1.000
_cell.length_b   1.000
_cell.length_c   1.000
_cell.angle_alpha   90.00
_cell.angle_beta   90.00
_cell.angle_gamma   90.00
#
_symmetry.space_group_name_H-M   'P 1'
#
loop_
_entity.id
_entity.type
_entity.pdbx_description
1 polymer ?
#
loop_
_entity_poly.entity_id
_entity_poly.type
_entity_poly.pdbx_seq_one_letter_code
_entity_poly.pdbx_strand_id
1 'polypeptide(L)'
;MDVIPNEPMAFRGILWGQRLESLTGRTFLKVKEEGDVSSYRLEKDTLKIGGVKVSDIIYDFYRGRFYRVSVVIDSRKDFEKIKKYFFENHGEGVSINREDTETYYWSGAELDISLEYSDSAGGNIEFSFRPIHKEEEKVAKLQSRRDWEK
;
A
#
# COMPACT_ATOMS: atom_id res chain seq x y z
N MET A 1 0.37 5.99 19.70
CA MET A 1 1.84 6.05 19.67
C MET A 1 2.20 6.09 18.21
N ASP A 2 2.34 7.29 17.66
CA ASP A 2 2.57 7.52 16.23
C ASP A 2 4.06 7.75 16.04
N VAL A 3 4.80 6.75 15.57
CA VAL A 3 6.16 7.04 15.10
C VAL A 3 6.60 6.01 14.06
N ILE A 4 6.35 6.33 12.79
CA ILE A 4 7.32 6.01 11.75
C ILE A 4 8.36 7.15 11.82
N PRO A 5 9.59 6.93 12.32
CA PRO A 5 10.55 8.00 12.54
C PRO A 5 11.05 8.71 11.26
N ASN A 6 10.62 8.28 10.08
CA ASN A 6 10.83 8.93 8.78
C ASN A 6 9.68 8.56 7.84
N GLU A 7 8.49 9.09 8.10
CA GLU A 7 7.32 8.82 7.27
C GLU A 7 7.59 9.22 5.80
N PRO A 8 7.52 8.27 4.86
CA PRO A 8 7.74 8.57 3.45
C PRO A 8 6.66 9.51 2.92
N MET A 9 7.03 10.71 2.49
CA MET A 9 6.11 11.65 1.84
C MET A 9 5.73 11.24 0.41
N ALA A 10 6.46 10.27 -0.16
CA ALA A 10 6.32 9.81 -1.53
C ALA A 10 6.66 8.33 -1.66
N PHE A 11 6.12 7.69 -2.70
CA PHE A 11 6.58 6.40 -3.17
C PHE A 11 7.15 6.55 -4.59
N ARG A 12 8.44 6.23 -4.78
CA ARG A 12 9.15 6.35 -6.07
C ARG A 12 9.04 7.74 -6.73
N GLY A 13 9.08 8.77 -5.88
CA GLY A 13 8.99 10.17 -6.28
C GLY A 13 7.57 10.63 -6.68
N ILE A 14 6.54 9.85 -6.37
CA ILE A 14 5.14 10.24 -6.49
C ILE A 14 4.64 10.62 -5.10
N LEU A 15 4.24 11.88 -4.92
CA LEU A 15 3.73 12.36 -3.64
C LEU A 15 2.37 11.75 -3.33
N TRP A 16 2.11 11.44 -2.07
CA TRP A 16 0.77 11.05 -1.66
C TRP A 16 -0.25 12.16 -1.94
N GLY A 17 -1.42 11.79 -2.43
CA GLY A 17 -2.46 12.70 -2.91
C GLY A 17 -2.20 13.34 -4.27
N GLN A 18 -1.04 13.11 -4.90
CA GLN A 18 -0.74 13.65 -6.22
C GLN A 18 -1.72 13.12 -7.27
N ARG A 19 -2.16 14.01 -8.18
CA ARG A 19 -3.10 13.65 -9.24
C ARG A 19 -2.41 12.85 -10.34
N LEU A 20 -3.04 11.77 -10.79
CA LEU A 20 -2.56 10.94 -11.90
C LEU A 20 -2.24 11.79 -13.15
N GLU A 21 -3.10 12.76 -13.46
CA GLU A 21 -2.97 13.66 -14.61
C GLU A 21 -1.70 14.53 -14.56
N SER A 22 -1.18 14.78 -13.35
CA SER A 22 0.05 15.57 -13.15
C SER A 22 1.33 14.75 -13.28
N LEU A 23 1.24 13.41 -13.35
CA LEU A 23 2.38 12.49 -13.44
C LEU A 23 2.88 12.33 -14.87
N THR A 24 3.15 13.45 -15.54
CA THR A 24 3.65 13.48 -16.91
C THR A 24 5.02 12.80 -17.02
N GLY A 25 5.27 12.11 -18.14
CA GLY A 25 6.54 11.39 -18.36
C GLY A 25 6.61 10.01 -17.71
N ARG A 26 5.51 9.55 -17.11
CA ARG A 26 5.34 8.18 -16.60
C ARG A 26 4.18 7.51 -17.36
N THR A 27 4.34 6.25 -17.71
CA THR A 27 3.29 5.47 -18.38
C THR A 27 2.64 4.54 -17.37
N PHE A 28 1.39 4.79 -17.02
CA PHE A 28 0.60 3.92 -16.14
C PHE A 28 -0.28 2.99 -16.97
N LEU A 29 -0.11 1.68 -16.77
CA LEU A 29 -0.90 0.63 -17.40
C LEU A 29 -2.05 0.26 -16.47
N LYS A 30 -3.30 0.51 -16.90
CA LYS A 30 -4.50 0.23 -16.08
C LYS A 30 -4.62 -1.27 -15.83
N VAL A 31 -4.79 -1.64 -14.57
CA VAL A 31 -5.00 -3.03 -14.12
C VAL A 31 -6.48 -3.28 -13.93
N LYS A 32 -7.16 -2.41 -13.17
CA LYS A 32 -8.59 -2.50 -12.89
C LYS A 32 -9.14 -1.13 -12.47
N GLU A 33 -10.46 -1.06 -12.41
CA GLU A 33 -11.21 0.06 -11.85
C GLU A 33 -12.43 -0.50 -11.12
N GLU A 34 -12.61 -0.06 -9.88
CA GLU A 34 -13.66 -0.51 -8.99
C GLU A 34 -14.23 0.70 -8.25
N GLY A 35 -15.45 1.10 -8.63
CA GLY A 35 -16.07 2.32 -8.14
C GLY A 35 -15.20 3.55 -8.43
N ASP A 36 -14.81 4.26 -7.36
CA ASP A 36 -13.98 5.47 -7.41
C ASP A 36 -12.47 5.17 -7.36
N VAL A 37 -12.06 3.89 -7.29
CA VAL A 37 -10.65 3.47 -7.23
C VAL A 37 -10.20 2.95 -8.59
N SER A 38 -9.05 3.43 -9.04
CA SER A 38 -8.40 2.97 -10.27
C SER A 38 -6.98 2.48 -9.94
N SER A 39 -6.65 1.28 -10.42
CA SER A 39 -5.40 0.58 -10.11
C SER A 39 -4.51 0.50 -11.35
N TYR A 40 -3.22 0.75 -11.18
CA TYR A 40 -2.25 0.79 -12.28
C TYR A 40 -0.95 0.09 -11.93
N ARG A 41 -0.25 -0.39 -12.96
CA ARG A 41 1.17 -0.72 -12.92
C ARG A 41 1.95 0.38 -13.63
N LEU A 42 3.12 0.73 -13.12
CA LEU A 42 4.02 1.64 -13.81
C LEU A 42 4.81 0.87 -14.89
N GLU A 43 4.83 1.37 -16.12
CA GLU A 43 5.65 0.79 -17.19
C GLU A 43 7.14 0.91 -16.82
N LYS A 44 7.90 -0.18 -17.00
CA LYS A 44 9.33 -0.28 -16.65
C LYS A 44 9.60 0.03 -15.17
N ASP A 45 8.67 -0.32 -14.30
CA ASP A 45 8.88 -0.15 -12.86
C ASP A 45 10.06 -0.99 -12.34
N THR A 46 10.79 -0.45 -11.36
CA THR A 46 11.88 -1.20 -10.72
C THR A 46 11.29 -2.12 -9.65
N LEU A 47 10.94 -3.36 -9.96
CA LEU A 47 10.30 -4.30 -9.01
C LEU A 47 11.25 -4.78 -7.89
N LYS A 48 11.62 -3.86 -7.00
CA LYS A 48 12.46 -4.09 -5.82
C LYS A 48 12.03 -3.23 -4.63
N ILE A 49 12.13 -3.78 -3.42
CA ILE A 49 11.97 -3.09 -2.13
C ILE A 49 13.15 -3.46 -1.24
N GLY A 50 13.87 -2.47 -0.68
CA GLY A 50 15.04 -2.76 0.15
C GLY A 50 16.12 -3.62 -0.52
N GLY A 51 16.22 -3.56 -1.86
CA GLY A 51 17.11 -4.42 -2.66
C GLY A 51 16.57 -5.82 -2.98
N VAL A 52 15.45 -6.23 -2.39
CA VAL A 52 14.79 -7.52 -2.63
C VAL A 52 13.85 -7.42 -3.83
N LYS A 53 13.89 -8.39 -4.75
CA LYS A 53 12.98 -8.43 -5.90
C LYS A 53 11.57 -8.78 -5.43
N VAL A 54 10.57 -8.09 -5.99
CA VAL A 54 9.13 -8.33 -5.75
C VAL A 54 8.46 -8.72 -7.06
N SER A 55 7.29 -9.37 -7.01
CA SER A 55 6.59 -9.82 -8.21
C SER A 55 5.76 -8.75 -8.87
N ASP A 56 5.16 -7.86 -8.09
CA ASP A 56 4.29 -6.81 -8.61
C ASP A 56 4.25 -5.59 -7.69
N ILE A 57 3.94 -4.44 -8.28
CA ILE A 57 3.68 -3.18 -7.57
C ILE A 57 2.48 -2.52 -8.23
N ILE A 58 1.42 -2.36 -7.45
CA ILE A 58 0.14 -1.81 -7.88
C ILE A 58 -0.04 -0.44 -7.21
N TYR A 59 -0.37 0.57 -8.01
CA TYR A 59 -0.60 1.94 -7.59
C TYR A 59 -2.09 2.22 -7.69
N ASP A 60 -2.70 2.57 -6.56
CA ASP A 60 -4.12 2.86 -6.47
C ASP A 60 -4.36 4.37 -6.34
N PHE A 61 -5.34 4.83 -7.11
CA PHE A 61 -5.78 6.20 -7.17
C PHE A 61 -7.27 6.27 -6.85
N TYR A 62 -7.62 7.00 -5.79
CA TYR A 62 -9.01 7.28 -5.44
C TYR A 62 -9.41 8.63 -6.05
N ARG A 63 -10.37 8.62 -6.97
CA ARG A 63 -10.78 9.80 -7.77
C ARG A 63 -9.58 10.52 -8.39
N GLY A 64 -8.66 9.73 -8.94
CA GLY A 64 -7.43 10.21 -9.59
C GLY A 64 -6.32 10.69 -8.65
N ARG A 65 -6.47 10.58 -7.32
CA ARG A 65 -5.43 10.95 -6.34
C ARG A 65 -4.71 9.71 -5.82
N PHE A 66 -3.38 9.70 -5.93
CA PHE A 66 -2.53 8.60 -5.47
C PHE A 66 -2.65 8.42 -3.95
N TYR A 67 -2.99 7.22 -3.48
CA TYR A 67 -3.19 7.03 -2.04
C TYR A 67 -2.81 5.65 -1.50
N ARG A 68 -2.68 4.63 -2.35
CA ARG A 68 -2.30 3.30 -1.89
C ARG A 68 -1.33 2.63 -2.85
N VAL A 69 -0.41 1.87 -2.27
CA VAL A 69 0.47 0.96 -3.02
C VAL A 69 0.39 -0.42 -2.41
N SER A 70 0.21 -1.43 -3.25
CA SER A 70 0.33 -2.83 -2.87
C SER A 70 1.54 -3.45 -3.55
N VAL A 71 2.37 -4.15 -2.79
CA VAL A 71 3.58 -4.82 -3.29
C VAL A 71 3.48 -6.32 -2.99
N VAL A 72 3.58 -7.14 -4.03
CA VAL A 72 3.44 -8.60 -3.91
C VAL A 72 4.80 -9.26 -3.70
N ILE A 73 4.89 -10.16 -2.73
CA ILE A 73 6.09 -10.90 -2.34
C ILE A 73 5.84 -12.40 -2.55
N ASP A 74 6.66 -13.04 -3.36
CA ASP A 74 6.44 -14.44 -3.78
C ASP A 74 6.87 -15.49 -2.75
N SER A 75 7.73 -15.15 -1.80
CA SER A 75 8.36 -16.17 -0.94
C SER A 75 8.59 -15.70 0.49
N ARG A 76 8.50 -16.63 1.44
CA ARG A 76 8.85 -16.40 2.85
C ARG A 76 10.27 -15.86 2.99
N LYS A 77 11.22 -16.38 2.20
CA LYS A 77 12.62 -15.94 2.25
C LYS A 77 12.78 -14.46 1.89
N ASP A 78 12.02 -13.98 0.91
CA ASP A 78 12.08 -12.58 0.50
C ASP A 78 11.29 -11.68 1.47
N PHE A 79 10.18 -12.17 2.00
CA PHE A 79 9.47 -11.53 3.11
C PHE A 79 10.38 -11.31 4.32
N GLU A 80 11.13 -12.31 4.79
CA GLU A 80 12.03 -12.16 5.95
C GLU A 80 13.09 -11.07 5.74
N LYS A 81 13.63 -10.95 4.51
CA LYS A 81 14.60 -9.89 4.16
C LYS A 81 13.93 -8.52 4.15
N ILE A 82 12.72 -8.41 3.59
CA ILE A 82 11.94 -7.17 3.56
C ILE A 82 11.57 -6.77 4.99
N LYS A 83 11.10 -7.70 5.82
CA LYS A 83 10.82 -7.48 7.24
C LYS A 83 12.02 -6.87 7.95
N LYS A 84 13.20 -7.49 7.81
CA LYS A 84 14.45 -6.96 8.38
C LYS A 84 14.72 -5.53 7.88
N TYR A 85 14.62 -5.28 6.59
CA TYR A 85 14.79 -3.94 6.01
C TYR A 85 13.80 -2.93 6.63
N PHE A 86 12.53 -3.29 6.79
CA PHE A 86 11.53 -2.41 7.41
C PHE A 86 11.84 -2.13 8.88
N PHE A 87 12.28 -3.15 9.63
CA PHE A 87 12.64 -3.00 11.03
C PHE A 87 13.84 -2.07 11.21
N GLU A 88 14.84 -2.20 10.34
CA GLU A 88 16.02 -1.33 10.35
C GLU A 88 15.69 0.14 10.00
N ASN A 89 14.69 0.39 9.13
CA ASN A 89 14.34 1.75 8.67
C ASN A 89 13.23 2.44 9.47
N HIS A 90 12.32 1.67 10.06
CA HIS A 90 11.11 2.19 10.71
C HIS A 90 10.98 1.77 12.18
N GLY A 91 11.90 0.94 12.69
CA GLY A 91 11.78 0.29 13.99
C GLY A 91 10.88 -0.94 13.94
N GLU A 92 10.75 -1.64 15.07
CA GLU A 92 9.86 -2.79 15.18
C GLU A 92 8.40 -2.34 14.99
N GLY A 93 7.72 -2.94 14.01
CA GLY A 93 6.29 -2.71 13.79
C GLY A 93 5.45 -3.40 14.86
N VAL A 94 4.22 -2.93 15.03
CA VAL A 94 3.23 -3.59 15.89
C VAL A 94 2.86 -4.93 15.26
N SER A 95 3.19 -6.03 15.92
CA SER A 95 2.88 -7.37 15.43
C SER A 95 1.45 -7.77 15.77
N ILE A 96 0.72 -8.26 14.77
CA ILE A 96 -0.64 -8.81 14.89
C ILE A 96 -0.67 -10.15 14.17
N ASN A 97 -0.04 -11.16 14.77
CA ASN A 97 0.03 -12.48 14.18
C ASN A 97 -1.26 -13.28 14.46
N ARG A 98 -1.80 -13.90 13.40
CA ARG A 98 -2.86 -14.91 13.44
C ARG A 98 -2.24 -16.28 13.16
N GLU A 99 -2.98 -17.37 13.37
CA GLU A 99 -2.44 -18.75 13.28
C GLU A 99 -1.59 -19.00 12.01
N ASP A 100 -2.05 -18.52 10.85
CA ASP A 100 -1.35 -18.73 9.56
C ASP A 100 -0.86 -17.43 8.91
N THR A 101 -0.85 -16.31 9.62
CA THR A 101 -0.53 -15.00 9.02
C THR A 101 0.30 -14.15 9.94
N GLU A 102 1.52 -13.85 9.50
CA GLU A 102 2.45 -12.96 10.16
C GLU A 102 2.20 -11.54 9.66
N THR A 103 1.89 -10.61 10.56
CA THR A 103 1.57 -9.23 10.18
C THR A 103 2.27 -8.22 11.08
N TYR A 104 2.82 -7.18 10.46
CA TYR A 104 3.41 -6.03 11.13
C TYR A 104 2.81 -4.73 10.61
N TYR A 105 2.56 -3.81 11.53
CA TYR A 105 2.00 -2.49 11.22
C TYR A 105 2.90 -1.38 11.71
N TRP A 106 3.05 -0.36 10.87
CA TRP A 106 3.62 0.92 11.23
C TRP A 106 2.62 2.01 10.93
N SER A 107 2.43 2.91 11.89
CA SER A 107 1.44 3.97 11.81
C SER A 107 2.16 5.31 11.96
N GLY A 108 2.22 6.08 10.88
CA GLY A 108 2.77 7.45 10.82
C GLY A 108 1.78 8.52 11.30
N ALA A 109 1.88 9.74 10.80
CA ALA A 109 0.87 10.79 10.93
C ALA A 109 -0.18 10.68 9.80
N GLU A 110 0.24 10.46 8.56
CA GLU A 110 -0.64 10.40 7.40
C GLU A 110 -0.53 9.10 6.60
N LEU A 111 0.51 8.30 6.82
CA LEU A 111 0.77 7.05 6.14
C LEU A 111 0.73 5.88 7.12
N ASP A 112 -0.06 4.86 6.77
CA ASP A 112 0.03 3.55 7.37
C ASP A 112 0.78 2.61 6.46
N ILE A 113 1.55 1.71 7.06
CA ILE A 113 2.24 0.65 6.34
C ILE A 113 1.94 -0.68 7.02
N SER A 114 1.52 -1.66 6.24
CA SER A 114 1.37 -3.04 6.68
C SER A 114 2.30 -3.96 5.90
N LEU A 115 2.83 -4.95 6.58
CA LEU A 115 3.63 -6.02 5.99
C LEU A 115 3.02 -7.34 6.47
N GLU A 116 2.50 -8.13 5.54
CA GLU A 116 1.79 -9.37 5.80
C GLU A 116 2.44 -10.52 5.02
N TYR A 117 2.43 -11.73 5.61
CA TYR A 117 2.72 -12.96 4.92
C TYR A 117 1.93 -14.15 5.46
N SER A 118 1.41 -14.96 4.55
CA SER A 118 0.92 -16.31 4.83
C SER A 118 1.44 -17.28 3.77
N ASP A 119 1.58 -18.56 4.12
CA ASP A 119 2.01 -19.58 3.14
C ASP A 119 0.93 -19.88 2.08
N SER A 120 -0.33 -19.55 2.35
CA SER A 120 -1.45 -19.76 1.41
C SER A 120 -1.65 -18.61 0.43
N ALA A 121 -1.37 -17.36 0.84
CA ALA A 121 -1.59 -16.16 0.01
C ALA A 121 -0.30 -15.47 -0.46
N GLY A 122 0.87 -15.87 0.08
CA GLY A 122 2.13 -15.17 -0.14
C GLY A 122 2.25 -13.93 0.75
N GLY A 123 3.15 -13.02 0.39
CA GLY A 123 3.37 -11.78 1.14
C GLY A 123 2.87 -10.54 0.43
N ASN A 124 2.47 -9.54 1.22
CA ASN A 124 2.04 -8.24 0.73
C ASN A 124 2.62 -7.11 1.60
N ILE A 125 3.00 -6.01 0.95
CA ILE A 125 3.24 -4.73 1.61
C ILE A 125 2.14 -3.78 1.16
N GLU A 126 1.46 -3.13 2.09
CA GLU A 126 0.53 -2.06 1.77
C GLU A 126 1.02 -0.74 2.35
N PHE A 127 1.13 0.28 1.52
CA PHE A 127 1.27 1.68 1.94
C PHE A 127 -0.07 2.37 1.73
N SER A 128 -0.63 3.02 2.75
CA SER A 128 -1.96 3.62 2.70
C SER A 128 -1.97 5.04 3.26
N PHE A 129 -2.27 6.01 2.41
CA PHE A 129 -2.37 7.42 2.77
C PHE A 129 -3.73 7.71 3.41
N ARG A 130 -3.72 7.84 4.75
CA ARG A 130 -4.90 7.95 5.62
C ARG A 130 -5.89 9.03 5.22
N PRO A 131 -5.50 10.26 4.83
CA PRO A 131 -6.49 11.29 4.54
C PRO A 131 -7.46 10.87 3.44
N ILE A 132 -6.94 10.17 2.41
CA ILE A 132 -7.74 9.70 1.28
C ILE A 132 -8.37 8.34 1.59
N HIS A 133 -7.67 7.42 2.26
CA HIS A 133 -8.26 6.13 2.62
C HIS A 133 -9.47 6.29 3.56
N LYS A 134 -9.41 7.21 4.53
CA LYS A 134 -10.56 7.55 5.38
C LYS A 134 -11.71 8.20 4.60
N GLU A 135 -11.42 8.91 3.52
CA GLU A 135 -12.45 9.49 2.64
C GLU A 135 -13.19 8.36 1.89
N GLU A 136 -12.43 7.44 1.29
CA GLU A 136 -12.93 6.23 0.62
C GLU A 136 -13.84 5.41 1.55
N GLU A 137 -13.36 5.07 2.75
CA GLU A 137 -14.13 4.30 3.73
C GLU A 137 -15.45 4.97 4.13
N LYS A 138 -15.44 6.30 4.32
CA LYS A 138 -16.65 7.05 4.66
C LYS A 138 -17.68 6.99 3.54
N VAL A 139 -17.24 7.14 2.29
CA VAL A 139 -18.11 7.05 1.11
C VAL A 139 -18.68 5.64 0.98
N ALA A 140 -17.86 4.61 1.14
CA ALA A 140 -18.30 3.22 1.10
C ALA A 140 -19.36 2.92 2.18
N LYS A 141 -19.12 3.34 3.43
CA LYS A 141 -20.08 3.16 4.55
C LYS A 141 -21.42 3.85 4.30
N LEU A 142 -21.41 5.05 3.71
CA LEU A 142 -22.64 5.77 3.35
C LEU A 142 -23.41 5.07 2.22
N GLN A 143 -22.71 4.52 1.24
CA GLN A 143 -23.33 3.75 0.16
C GLN A 143 -23.95 2.46 0.68
N SER A 144 -23.22 1.66 1.47
CA SER A 144 -23.74 0.43 2.05
C SER A 144 -24.98 0.66 2.92
N ARG A 145 -24.98 1.75 3.73
CA ARG A 145 -26.15 2.09 4.54
C ARG A 145 -27.37 2.42 3.68
N ARG A 146 -27.17 3.17 2.58
CA ARG A 146 -28.25 3.53 1.66
C ARG A 146 -28.82 2.32 0.91
N ASP A 147 -27.98 1.33 0.60
CA ASP A 147 -28.41 0.11 -0.08
C ASP A 147 -29.24 -0.79 0.84
N TRP A 148 -28.88 -0.86 2.13
CA TRP A 148 -29.67 -1.56 3.16
C TRP A 148 -31.06 -0.95 3.42
N GLU A 149 -31.21 0.36 3.20
CA GLU A 149 -32.47 1.09 3.44
C GLU A 149 -33.44 1.06 2.23
N LYS A 150 -33.07 0.40 1.12
CA LYS A 150 -33.90 0.24 -0.08
C LYS A 150 -34.53 -1.15 -0.18
#